data_AF-A0A2V9URT2-F1
#
_entry.id   AF-A0A2V9URT2-F1
#
_cell.length_a   1.000
_cell.length_b   1.000
_cell.length_c   1.000
_cell.angle_alpha   90.00
_cell.angle_beta   90.00
_cell.angle_gamma   90.00
#
_symmetry.space_group_name_H-M   'P 1'
#
loop_
_entity.id
_entity.type
_entity.pdbx_description
1 polymer ?
#
loop_
_entity_poly.entity_id
_entity_poly.type
_entity_poly.pdbx_seq_one_letter_code
_entity_poly.pdbx_strand_id
1 'polypeptide(L)'
;MRANQTHPFCPLTKWEFAVTATELRDLALAHGRTKKRNNAVAAVFSGIIPAVILALYAPPTWQRAVIGILIGLVWGNAFEYSYHRWMLHWTGSSFGKGHLMHHRTLGFAEEAEHVTLGDSPRSVVALFLINGIPLIVVDLALHIGISPGIFLGWAVYLICMEEIHWRVHLGPNLPSFLRFAQSYHLAHHDIPNARYNVFIPVFDIVLGTAGRAKLKLPS
;
A
#
# COMPACT_ATOMS: atom_id res chain seq x y z
N MET A 1 -59.65 -44.13 -12.49
CA MET A 1 -58.19 -44.27 -12.69
C MET A 1 -57.56 -42.89 -12.63
N ARG A 2 -56.97 -42.51 -11.48
CA ARG A 2 -56.10 -41.33 -11.34
C ARG A 2 -54.72 -41.84 -10.97
N ALA A 3 -53.72 -41.58 -11.80
CA ALA A 3 -52.35 -41.94 -11.53
C ALA A 3 -51.76 -40.97 -10.50
N ASN A 4 -51.32 -41.54 -9.38
CA ASN A 4 -50.62 -40.88 -8.29
C ASN A 4 -49.15 -40.72 -8.70
N GLN A 5 -48.73 -39.50 -9.06
CA GLN A 5 -47.30 -39.19 -9.27
C GLN A 5 -46.72 -38.67 -7.96
N THR A 6 -46.19 -39.58 -7.15
CA THR A 6 -45.26 -39.26 -6.08
C THR A 6 -43.89 -39.02 -6.71
N HIS A 7 -43.45 -37.77 -6.78
CA HIS A 7 -42.04 -37.47 -7.02
C HIS A 7 -41.23 -37.91 -5.80
N PRO A 8 -40.15 -38.68 -5.98
CA PRO A 8 -39.25 -38.98 -4.88
C PRO A 8 -38.50 -37.69 -4.51
N PHE A 9 -38.70 -37.25 -3.27
CA PHE A 9 -37.78 -36.34 -2.59
C PHE A 9 -36.37 -36.93 -2.70
N CYS A 10 -35.50 -36.24 -3.41
CA CYS A 10 -34.07 -36.54 -3.43
C CYS A 10 -33.40 -35.63 -2.38
N PRO A 11 -32.98 -36.15 -1.21
CA PRO A 11 -32.24 -35.36 -0.23
C PRO A 11 -30.75 -35.51 -0.54
N LEU A 12 -30.26 -34.81 -1.56
CA LEU A 12 -28.82 -34.70 -1.79
C LEU A 12 -28.30 -33.41 -1.15
N THR A 13 -27.86 -33.59 0.10
CA THR A 13 -26.66 -32.99 0.70
C THR A 13 -26.47 -31.48 0.53
N LYS A 14 -27.17 -30.71 1.37
CA LYS A 14 -26.67 -29.39 1.82
C LYS A 14 -25.60 -29.61 2.89
N TRP A 15 -24.35 -29.74 2.46
CA TRP A 15 -23.19 -29.52 3.33
C TRP A 15 -22.25 -28.51 2.67
N GLU A 16 -22.81 -27.39 2.19
CA GLU A 16 -22.04 -26.15 2.18
C GLU A 16 -21.81 -25.79 3.65
N PHE A 17 -20.68 -26.23 4.19
CA PHE A 17 -20.17 -25.68 5.45
C PHE A 17 -20.01 -24.18 5.21
N ALA A 18 -20.97 -23.40 5.71
CA ALA A 18 -20.88 -21.95 5.67
C ALA A 18 -19.62 -21.58 6.47
N VAL A 19 -18.61 -21.04 5.76
CA VAL A 19 -17.38 -20.57 6.40
C VAL A 19 -17.76 -19.53 7.44
N THR A 20 -17.33 -19.72 8.67
CA THR A 20 -17.63 -18.80 9.77
C THR A 20 -16.86 -17.49 9.60
N ALA A 21 -17.38 -16.39 10.17
CA ALA A 21 -16.68 -15.09 10.14
C ALA A 21 -15.26 -15.16 10.76
N THR A 22 -15.07 -16.04 11.75
CA THR A 22 -13.74 -16.29 12.34
C THR A 22 -12.80 -16.96 11.36
N GLU A 23 -13.25 -18.03 10.68
CA GLU A 23 -12.44 -18.72 9.67
C GLU A 23 -12.11 -17.80 8.49
N LEU A 24 -13.06 -16.98 8.04
CA LEU A 24 -12.81 -15.96 7.02
C LEU A 24 -11.75 -14.95 7.46
N ARG A 25 -11.84 -14.46 8.70
CA ARG A 25 -10.86 -13.52 9.26
C ARG A 25 -9.46 -14.11 9.36
N ASP A 26 -9.36 -15.35 9.82
CA ASP A 26 -8.07 -16.03 9.97
C ASP A 26 -7.42 -16.28 8.60
N LEU A 27 -8.22 -16.67 7.60
CA LEU A 27 -7.77 -16.81 6.22
C LEU A 27 -7.31 -15.47 5.63
N ALA A 28 -8.09 -14.41 5.80
CA ALA A 28 -7.77 -13.06 5.33
C ALA A 28 -6.48 -12.54 5.98
N LEU A 29 -6.29 -12.76 7.29
CA LEU A 29 -5.06 -12.42 7.99
C LEU A 29 -3.85 -13.18 7.46
N ALA A 30 -3.96 -14.50 7.23
CA ALA A 30 -2.88 -15.31 6.70
C ALA A 30 -2.47 -14.87 5.29
N HIS A 31 -3.46 -14.65 4.42
CA HIS A 31 -3.25 -14.17 3.06
C HIS A 31 -2.66 -12.77 3.02
N GLY A 32 -3.25 -11.81 3.75
CA GLY A 32 -2.76 -10.44 3.77
C GLY A 32 -1.35 -10.31 4.34
N ARG A 33 -1.00 -11.05 5.40
CA ARG A 33 0.38 -11.12 5.92
C ARG A 33 1.35 -11.67 4.88
N THR A 34 0.93 -12.67 4.12
CA THR A 34 1.74 -13.25 3.05
C THR A 34 1.96 -12.25 1.91
N LYS A 35 0.90 -11.55 1.45
CA LYS A 35 0.99 -10.50 0.43
C LYS A 35 1.96 -9.40 0.87
N LYS A 36 1.74 -8.84 2.07
CA LYS A 36 2.61 -7.82 2.67
C LYS A 36 4.07 -8.25 2.79
N ARG A 37 4.33 -9.48 3.26
CA ARG A 37 5.71 -10.01 3.34
C ARG A 37 6.35 -10.06 1.96
N ASN A 38 5.63 -10.58 0.97
CA ASN A 38 6.17 -10.71 -0.38
C ASN A 38 6.39 -9.35 -1.04
N ASN A 39 5.54 -8.35 -0.77
CA ASN A 39 5.73 -6.96 -1.19
C ASN A 39 6.99 -6.36 -0.55
N ALA A 40 7.19 -6.56 0.76
CA ALA A 40 8.39 -6.11 1.45
C ALA A 40 9.66 -6.76 0.89
N VAL A 41 9.64 -8.06 0.60
CA VAL A 41 10.76 -8.76 -0.05
C VAL A 41 11.06 -8.18 -1.43
N ALA A 42 10.03 -7.90 -2.24
CA ALA A 42 10.22 -7.23 -3.52
C ALA A 42 10.81 -5.83 -3.35
N ALA A 43 10.32 -5.02 -2.40
CA ALA A 43 10.88 -3.70 -2.12
C ALA A 43 12.35 -3.76 -1.70
N VAL A 44 12.73 -4.74 -0.86
CA VAL A 44 14.13 -4.99 -0.47
C VAL A 44 15.00 -5.25 -1.69
N PHE A 45 14.62 -6.20 -2.55
CA PHE A 45 15.42 -6.50 -3.74
C PHE A 45 15.43 -5.35 -4.75
N SER A 46 14.29 -4.70 -4.98
CA SER A 46 14.17 -3.55 -5.89
C SER A 46 14.91 -2.31 -5.39
N GLY A 47 15.17 -2.18 -4.09
CA GLY A 47 16.03 -1.14 -3.54
C GLY A 47 17.51 -1.54 -3.56
N ILE A 48 17.84 -2.71 -3.00
CA ILE A 48 19.24 -3.14 -2.79
C ILE A 48 19.96 -3.44 -4.09
N ILE A 49 19.35 -4.20 -5.01
CA ILE A 49 20.01 -4.63 -6.25
C ILE A 49 20.50 -3.42 -7.07
N PRO A 50 19.64 -2.46 -7.46
CA PRO A 50 20.12 -1.30 -8.20
C PRO A 50 21.08 -0.44 -7.37
N ALA A 51 20.86 -0.29 -6.06
CA ALA A 51 21.78 0.47 -5.22
C ALA A 51 23.19 -0.11 -5.21
N VAL A 52 23.33 -1.43 -5.08
CA VAL A 52 24.62 -2.12 -5.11
C VAL A 52 25.25 -2.02 -6.49
N ILE A 53 24.52 -2.29 -7.57
CA ILE A 53 25.04 -2.19 -8.95
C ILE A 53 25.57 -0.77 -9.22
N LEU A 54 24.79 0.24 -8.87
CA LEU A 54 25.18 1.64 -9.08
C LEU A 54 26.36 2.05 -8.19
N ALA A 55 26.40 1.60 -6.93
CA ALA A 55 27.53 1.86 -6.04
C ALA A 55 28.82 1.16 -6.46
N LEU A 56 28.74 0.01 -7.14
CA LEU A 56 29.91 -0.65 -7.74
C LEU A 56 30.38 0.07 -9.01
N TYR A 57 29.45 0.57 -9.82
CA TYR A 57 29.76 1.30 -11.05
C TYR A 57 30.33 2.71 -10.77
N ALA A 58 29.70 3.45 -9.85
CA ALA A 58 30.08 4.80 -9.45
C ALA A 58 29.97 4.92 -7.91
N PRO A 59 31.03 4.57 -7.17
CA PRO A 59 31.00 4.57 -5.70
C PRO A 59 30.62 5.94 -5.12
N PRO A 60 29.50 6.04 -4.39
CA PRO A 60 29.11 7.29 -3.77
C PRO A 60 30.03 7.59 -2.59
N THR A 61 30.31 8.88 -2.35
CA THR A 61 30.82 9.29 -1.04
C THR A 61 29.74 9.04 0.01
N TRP A 62 30.12 8.91 1.28
CA TRP A 62 29.15 8.71 2.36
C TRP A 62 28.14 9.87 2.45
N GLN A 63 28.54 11.11 2.14
CA GLN A 63 27.63 12.26 2.09
C GLN A 63 26.57 12.08 1.01
N ARG A 64 26.98 11.68 -0.20
CA ARG A 64 26.04 11.42 -1.32
C ARG A 64 25.10 10.27 -0.99
N ALA A 65 25.60 9.22 -0.32
CA ALA A 65 24.76 8.12 0.14
C ALA A 65 23.70 8.59 1.15
N VAL A 66 24.09 9.36 2.17
CA VAL A 66 23.17 9.90 3.18
C VAL A 66 22.15 10.86 2.56
N ILE A 67 22.61 11.80 1.71
CA ILE A 67 21.72 12.72 0.99
C ILE A 67 20.73 11.94 0.13
N GLY A 68 21.20 10.93 -0.60
CA GLY A 68 20.35 10.05 -1.38
C GLY A 68 19.30 9.36 -0.53
N ILE A 69 19.68 8.79 0.63
CA ILE A 69 18.72 8.15 1.55
C ILE A 69 17.64 9.14 2.00
N LEU A 70 18.01 10.35 2.41
CA LEU A 70 17.05 11.38 2.83
C LEU A 70 16.11 11.77 1.69
N ILE A 71 16.63 11.95 0.48
CA ILE A 71 15.82 12.22 -0.72
C ILE A 71 14.88 11.03 -1.00
N GLY A 72 15.34 9.79 -0.87
CA GLY A 72 14.52 8.60 -1.03
C GLY A 72 13.37 8.51 -0.04
N LEU A 73 13.58 8.92 1.22
CA LEU A 73 12.52 9.00 2.22
C LEU A 73 11.49 10.10 1.88
N VAL A 74 11.95 11.30 1.49
CA VAL A 74 11.06 12.39 1.07
C VAL A 74 10.28 12.00 -0.19
N TRP A 75 10.95 11.38 -1.16
CA TRP A 75 10.34 10.84 -2.37
C TRP A 75 9.30 9.77 -2.04
N GLY A 76 9.59 8.86 -1.10
CA GLY A 76 8.64 7.86 -0.64
C GLY A 76 7.35 8.49 -0.10
N ASN A 77 7.46 9.54 0.71
CA ASN A 77 6.30 10.28 1.24
C ASN A 77 5.51 11.01 0.14
N ALA A 78 6.21 11.64 -0.81
CA ALA A 78 5.60 12.29 -1.97
C ALA A 78 4.89 11.28 -2.88
N PHE A 79 5.53 10.14 -3.10
CA PHE A 79 5.02 9.05 -3.92
C PHE A 79 3.77 8.46 -3.28
N GLU A 80 3.80 8.12 -1.99
CA GLU A 80 2.63 7.61 -1.25
C GLU A 80 1.43 8.55 -1.41
N TYR A 81 1.64 9.85 -1.17
CA TYR A 81 0.60 10.86 -1.36
C TYR A 81 0.00 10.80 -2.77
N SER A 82 0.87 10.83 -3.77
CA SER A 82 0.48 10.93 -5.18
C SER A 82 -0.21 9.65 -5.66
N TYR A 83 0.36 8.51 -5.31
CA TYR A 83 -0.16 7.18 -5.58
C TYR A 83 -1.54 7.01 -4.97
N HIS A 84 -1.69 7.36 -3.69
CA HIS A 84 -2.97 7.25 -3.00
C HIS A 84 -4.00 8.20 -3.61
N ARG A 85 -3.68 9.49 -3.77
CA ARG A 85 -4.61 10.50 -4.27
C ARG A 85 -5.07 10.27 -5.71
N TRP A 86 -4.17 9.90 -6.62
CA TRP A 86 -4.50 9.88 -8.06
C TRP A 86 -4.61 8.49 -8.63
N MET A 87 -3.87 7.50 -8.11
CA MET A 87 -3.92 6.15 -8.66
C MET A 87 -4.91 5.26 -7.90
N LEU A 88 -4.86 5.26 -6.56
CA LEU A 88 -5.77 4.48 -5.73
C LEU A 88 -7.18 5.07 -5.69
N HIS A 89 -7.35 6.39 -5.79
CA HIS A 89 -8.68 6.99 -5.88
C HIS A 89 -9.23 7.09 -7.32
N TRP A 90 -8.50 6.56 -8.32
CA TRP A 90 -9.03 6.40 -9.67
C TRP A 90 -9.65 5.01 -9.85
N THR A 91 -10.95 4.93 -9.58
CA THR A 91 -11.76 3.70 -9.57
C THR A 91 -11.85 2.95 -10.91
N GLY A 92 -11.41 3.58 -12.01
CA GLY A 92 -11.30 2.94 -13.32
C GLY A 92 -10.16 1.92 -13.44
N SER A 93 -9.16 2.00 -12.55
CA SER A 93 -7.97 1.13 -12.56
C SER A 93 -8.10 -0.09 -11.64
N SER A 94 -7.24 -1.10 -11.81
CA SER A 94 -7.18 -2.24 -10.88
C SER A 94 -6.82 -1.80 -9.46
N PHE A 95 -5.85 -0.90 -9.34
CA PHE A 95 -5.43 -0.31 -8.08
C PHE A 95 -6.57 0.43 -7.37
N GLY A 96 -7.37 1.20 -8.12
CA GLY A 96 -8.51 1.89 -7.55
C GLY A 96 -9.66 1.00 -7.15
N LYS A 97 -9.87 -0.13 -7.86
CA LYS A 97 -10.83 -1.16 -7.42
C LYS A 97 -10.36 -1.85 -6.14
N GLY A 98 -9.08 -2.20 -6.05
CA GLY A 98 -8.47 -2.76 -4.83
C GLY A 98 -8.61 -1.81 -3.65
N HIS A 99 -8.31 -0.53 -3.85
CA HIS A 99 -8.47 0.50 -2.82
C HIS A 99 -9.94 0.74 -2.43
N LEU A 100 -10.87 0.66 -3.38
CA LEU A 100 -12.28 0.71 -3.04
C LEU A 100 -12.70 -0.47 -2.15
N MET A 101 -12.15 -1.67 -2.37
CA MET A 101 -12.40 -2.82 -1.47
C MET A 101 -11.78 -2.60 -0.09
N HIS A 102 -10.60 -2.00 -0.03
CA HIS A 102 -9.98 -1.58 1.22
C HIS A 102 -10.89 -0.66 2.04
N HIS A 103 -11.49 0.36 1.41
CA HIS A 103 -12.46 1.24 2.07
C HIS A 103 -13.74 0.52 2.50
N ARG A 104 -14.27 -0.40 1.67
CA ARG A 104 -15.54 -1.09 1.95
C ARG A 104 -15.46 -2.17 3.03
N THR A 105 -14.29 -2.77 3.21
CA THR A 105 -14.10 -3.91 4.12
C THR A 105 -13.62 -3.50 5.51
N LEU A 106 -13.52 -2.20 5.80
CA LEU A 106 -13.16 -1.68 7.13
C LEU A 106 -14.06 -2.28 8.22
N GLY A 107 -13.46 -2.98 9.19
CA GLY A 107 -14.15 -3.63 10.30
C GLY A 107 -14.82 -4.97 9.98
N PHE A 108 -14.75 -5.45 8.74
CA PHE A 108 -15.27 -6.76 8.33
C PHE A 108 -14.20 -7.86 8.46
N ALA A 109 -14.61 -9.13 8.40
CA ALA A 109 -13.71 -10.27 8.55
C ALA A 109 -12.60 -10.28 7.47
N GLU A 110 -12.93 -9.80 6.28
CA GLU A 110 -12.08 -9.80 5.09
C GLU A 110 -11.13 -8.59 5.00
N GLU A 111 -11.22 -7.62 5.92
CA GLU A 111 -10.43 -6.38 5.90
C GLU A 111 -8.95 -6.63 5.60
N ALA A 112 -8.38 -7.61 6.28
CA ALA A 112 -6.96 -7.93 6.21
C ALA A 112 -6.47 -8.33 4.81
N GLU A 113 -7.35 -8.80 3.94
CA GLU A 113 -6.99 -9.14 2.58
C GLU A 113 -6.71 -7.90 1.70
N HIS A 114 -7.24 -6.74 2.09
CA HIS A 114 -7.29 -5.53 1.27
C HIS A 114 -6.43 -4.37 1.80
N VAL A 115 -5.62 -4.57 2.84
CA VAL A 115 -4.83 -3.50 3.49
C VAL A 115 -3.42 -3.30 2.88
N THR A 116 -3.04 -4.06 1.85
CA THR A 116 -1.67 -4.00 1.29
C THR A 116 -1.49 -2.92 0.21
N LEU A 117 -0.27 -2.37 0.08
CA LEU A 117 0.08 -1.29 -0.85
C LEU A 117 -0.25 -1.60 -2.32
N GLY A 118 -0.15 -2.88 -2.70
CA GLY A 118 -0.46 -3.34 -4.05
C GLY A 118 -0.85 -4.81 -4.06
N ASP A 119 -1.52 -5.21 -5.14
CA ASP A 119 -2.11 -6.55 -5.28
C ASP A 119 -1.06 -7.66 -5.40
N SER A 120 0.19 -7.33 -5.75
CA SER A 120 1.25 -8.32 -5.87
C SER A 120 2.66 -7.71 -5.81
N PRO A 121 3.70 -8.53 -5.53
CA PRO A 121 5.10 -8.12 -5.57
C PRO A 121 5.55 -7.55 -6.93
N ARG A 122 4.92 -8.00 -8.02
CA ARG A 122 5.19 -7.49 -9.37
C ARG A 122 4.86 -6.01 -9.49
N SER A 123 3.81 -5.55 -8.82
CA SER A 123 3.43 -4.14 -8.78
C SER A 123 4.51 -3.32 -8.10
N VAL A 124 5.07 -3.81 -6.98
CA VAL A 124 6.20 -3.16 -6.29
C VAL A 124 7.41 -3.04 -7.21
N VAL A 125 7.82 -4.13 -7.87
CA VAL A 125 8.94 -4.10 -8.83
C VAL A 125 8.68 -3.09 -9.95
N ALA A 126 7.47 -3.08 -10.52
CA ALA A 126 7.09 -2.14 -11.57
C ALA A 126 7.19 -0.68 -11.11
N LEU A 127 6.76 -0.36 -9.89
CA LEU A 127 6.91 0.99 -9.32
C LEU A 127 8.37 1.41 -9.26
N PHE A 128 9.27 0.53 -8.80
CA PHE A 128 10.70 0.80 -8.76
C PHE A 128 11.29 0.99 -10.16
N LEU A 129 10.88 0.20 -11.14
CA LEU A 129 11.37 0.34 -12.52
C LEU A 129 10.91 1.66 -13.15
N ILE A 130 9.62 1.98 -13.05
CA ILE A 130 9.02 3.17 -13.68
C ILE A 130 9.61 4.46 -13.12
N ASN A 131 9.83 4.53 -11.81
CA ASN A 131 10.39 5.73 -11.17
C ASN A 131 11.92 5.73 -11.14
N GLY A 132 12.51 4.54 -10.98
CA GLY A 132 13.95 4.37 -10.81
C GLY A 132 14.75 4.51 -12.10
N ILE A 133 14.23 4.05 -13.25
CA ILE A 133 14.96 4.16 -14.52
C ILE A 133 15.20 5.64 -14.89
N PRO A 134 14.18 6.53 -14.90
CA PRO A 134 14.41 7.96 -15.17
C PRO A 134 15.40 8.60 -14.18
N LEU A 135 15.30 8.25 -12.89
CA LEU A 135 16.22 8.73 -11.86
C LEU A 135 17.67 8.32 -12.17
N ILE A 136 17.90 7.05 -12.48
CA ILE A 136 19.23 6.52 -12.82
C ILE A 136 19.79 7.25 -14.03
N VAL A 137 18.98 7.44 -15.08
CA VAL A 137 19.41 8.13 -16.30
C VAL A 137 19.88 9.55 -15.98
N VAL A 138 19.11 10.30 -15.19
CA VAL A 138 19.47 11.67 -14.80
C VAL A 138 20.72 11.70 -13.91
N ASP A 139 20.79 10.82 -12.92
CA ASP A 139 21.92 10.76 -11.96
C ASP A 139 23.24 10.39 -12.65
N LEU A 140 23.19 9.47 -13.62
CA LEU A 140 24.35 9.08 -14.43
C LEU A 140 24.74 10.18 -15.43
N ALA A 141 23.78 10.77 -16.15
CA ALA A 141 24.04 11.82 -17.14
C ALA A 141 24.64 13.08 -16.51
N LEU A 142 24.27 13.38 -15.26
CA LEU A 142 24.75 14.55 -14.51
C LEU A 142 25.86 14.22 -13.50
N HIS A 143 26.29 12.96 -13.42
CA HIS A 143 27.32 12.46 -12.49
C HIS A 143 27.06 12.82 -11.01
N ILE A 144 25.80 12.84 -10.59
CA ILE A 144 25.39 13.26 -9.23
C ILE A 144 25.72 12.16 -8.20
N GLY A 145 25.54 10.88 -8.54
CA GLY A 145 25.93 9.74 -7.72
C GLY A 145 25.15 9.60 -6.42
N ILE A 146 23.87 9.96 -6.40
CA ILE A 146 22.99 9.83 -5.21
C ILE A 146 21.93 8.74 -5.36
N SER A 147 21.72 8.18 -6.56
CA SER A 147 20.73 7.14 -6.80
C SER A 147 20.83 5.95 -5.85
N PRO A 148 22.02 5.40 -5.51
CA PRO A 148 22.11 4.29 -4.57
C PRO A 148 21.41 4.58 -3.24
N GLY A 149 21.64 5.77 -2.68
CA GLY A 149 20.98 6.19 -1.45
C GLY A 149 19.47 6.33 -1.63
N ILE A 150 19.01 6.90 -2.75
CA ILE A 150 17.57 7.09 -3.03
C ILE A 150 16.83 5.75 -3.07
N PHE A 151 17.37 4.75 -3.76
CA PHE A 151 16.76 3.42 -3.81
C PHE A 151 16.63 2.78 -2.41
N LEU A 152 17.67 2.90 -1.58
CA LEU A 152 17.63 2.39 -0.20
C LEU A 152 16.62 3.14 0.65
N GLY A 153 16.64 4.47 0.63
CA GLY A 153 15.70 5.31 1.39
C GLY A 153 14.25 5.07 0.98
N TRP A 154 13.98 4.95 -0.33
CA TRP A 154 12.64 4.70 -0.83
C TRP A 154 12.13 3.29 -0.48
N ALA A 155 12.98 2.26 -0.57
CA ALA A 155 12.63 0.91 -0.13
C ALA A 155 12.29 0.86 1.36
N VAL A 156 13.11 1.48 2.22
CA VAL A 156 12.82 1.61 3.65
C VAL A 156 11.47 2.30 3.86
N TYR A 157 11.21 3.40 3.15
CA TYR A 157 9.94 4.11 3.26
C TYR A 157 8.74 3.22 2.93
N LEU A 158 8.76 2.53 1.79
CA LEU A 158 7.64 1.69 1.36
C LEU A 158 7.37 0.54 2.34
N ILE A 159 8.42 -0.10 2.85
CA ILE A 159 8.28 -1.17 3.85
C ILE A 159 7.67 -0.62 5.14
N CYS A 160 8.17 0.52 5.63
CA CYS A 160 7.64 1.16 6.83
C CYS A 160 6.19 1.59 6.64
N MET A 161 5.86 2.19 5.50
CA MET A 161 4.52 2.64 5.18
C MET A 161 3.54 1.47 5.13
N GLU A 162 3.87 0.36 4.46
CA GLU A 162 3.00 -0.82 4.40
C GLU A 162 2.84 -1.49 5.77
N GLU A 163 3.90 -1.54 6.59
CA GLU A 163 3.82 -2.02 7.98
C GLU A 163 2.92 -1.13 8.85
N ILE A 164 3.08 0.20 8.75
CA ILE A 164 2.31 1.14 9.55
C ILE A 164 0.85 1.13 9.10
N HIS A 165 0.57 1.13 7.80
CA HIS A 165 -0.79 1.00 7.24
C HIS A 165 -1.48 -0.27 7.73
N TRP A 166 -0.78 -1.40 7.69
CA TRP A 166 -1.27 -2.67 8.26
C TRP A 166 -1.64 -2.55 9.74
N ARG A 167 -0.79 -1.90 10.54
CA ARG A 167 -1.05 -1.73 11.98
C ARG A 167 -2.15 -0.72 12.29
N VAL A 168 -2.33 0.31 11.46
CA VAL A 168 -3.45 1.26 11.59
C VAL A 168 -4.79 0.52 11.56
N HIS A 169 -4.90 -0.47 10.67
CA HIS A 169 -6.10 -1.27 10.47
C HIS A 169 -6.23 -2.45 11.46
N LEU A 170 -5.16 -3.24 11.62
CA LEU A 170 -5.26 -4.58 12.22
C LEU A 170 -4.38 -4.78 13.46
N GLY A 171 -3.54 -3.80 13.78
CA GLY A 171 -2.50 -3.95 14.80
C GLY A 171 -2.93 -3.45 16.18
N PRO A 172 -2.56 -4.15 17.27
CA PRO A 172 -2.56 -3.52 18.58
C PRO A 172 -1.41 -2.50 18.63
N ASN A 173 -1.77 -1.24 18.84
CA ASN A 173 -0.92 -0.10 19.19
C ASN A 173 0.32 0.15 18.32
N LEU A 174 0.25 1.21 17.51
CA LEU A 174 1.44 1.89 16.99
C LEU A 174 2.30 2.45 18.14
N PRO A 175 3.62 2.65 17.93
CA PRO A 175 4.45 3.46 18.83
C PRO A 175 3.76 4.78 19.18
N SER A 176 3.98 5.30 20.39
CA SER A 176 3.24 6.46 20.89
C SER A 176 3.28 7.68 19.97
N PHE A 177 4.43 7.93 19.36
CA PHE A 177 4.65 9.02 18.41
C PHE A 177 3.96 8.80 17.04
N LEU A 178 3.48 7.59 16.74
CA LEU A 178 2.72 7.26 15.52
C LEU A 178 1.23 7.01 15.78
N ARG A 179 0.74 7.06 17.03
CA ARG A 179 -0.69 6.84 17.30
C ARG A 179 -1.60 7.84 16.60
N PHE A 180 -1.12 9.06 16.34
CA PHE A 180 -1.87 10.04 15.57
C PHE A 180 -2.18 9.55 14.14
N ALA A 181 -1.27 8.77 13.52
CA ALA A 181 -1.43 8.23 12.18
C ALA A 181 -2.68 7.35 12.06
N GLN A 182 -2.99 6.59 13.11
CA GLN A 182 -4.18 5.75 13.14
C GLN A 182 -5.45 6.61 13.04
N SER A 183 -5.61 7.60 13.92
CA SER A 183 -6.76 8.50 13.86
C SER A 183 -6.80 9.31 12.55
N TYR A 184 -5.65 9.71 12.03
CA TYR A 184 -5.54 10.52 10.83
C TYR A 184 -5.97 9.74 9.57
N HIS A 185 -5.48 8.50 9.41
CA HIS A 185 -5.81 7.64 8.29
C HIS A 185 -7.21 7.03 8.42
N LEU A 186 -7.68 6.69 9.61
CA LEU A 186 -9.09 6.26 9.75
C LEU A 186 -10.06 7.38 9.39
N ALA A 187 -9.72 8.65 9.67
CA ALA A 187 -10.50 9.78 9.19
C ALA A 187 -10.45 9.98 7.66
N HIS A 188 -9.51 9.34 6.95
CA HIS A 188 -9.54 9.22 5.49
C HIS A 188 -10.64 8.25 5.02
N HIS A 189 -10.83 7.14 5.73
CA HIS A 189 -11.90 6.19 5.41
C HIS A 189 -13.30 6.82 5.54
N ASP A 190 -13.48 7.74 6.48
CA ASP A 190 -14.73 8.50 6.60
C ASP A 190 -14.92 9.54 5.47
N ILE A 191 -13.83 10.19 5.04
CA ILE A 191 -13.83 11.28 4.06
C ILE A 191 -12.71 11.01 3.03
N PRO A 192 -12.97 10.19 1.99
CA PRO A 192 -11.93 9.61 1.12
C PRO A 192 -11.30 10.60 0.12
N ASN A 193 -11.64 11.89 0.21
CA ASN A 193 -11.10 12.96 -0.63
C ASN A 193 -10.16 13.93 0.13
N ALA A 194 -9.62 13.51 1.26
CA ALA A 194 -8.61 14.22 2.06
C ALA A 194 -7.69 13.21 2.77
N ARG A 195 -6.53 13.63 3.31
CA ARG A 195 -5.63 12.78 4.13
C ARG A 195 -5.08 11.56 3.38
N TYR A 196 -4.30 11.82 2.34
CA TYR A 196 -3.78 10.77 1.45
C TYR A 196 -2.47 10.15 1.94
N ASN A 197 -1.68 10.82 2.78
CA ASN A 197 -0.58 10.15 3.46
C ASN A 197 -1.12 9.35 4.67
N VAL A 198 -0.74 8.10 4.79
CA VAL A 198 -1.17 7.17 5.83
C VAL A 198 -0.61 7.56 7.20
N PHE A 199 0.68 7.93 7.30
CA PHE A 199 1.32 8.07 8.62
C PHE A 199 2.14 9.33 8.86
N ILE A 200 2.77 9.94 7.85
CA ILE A 200 3.41 11.25 7.99
C ILE A 200 2.79 12.19 6.94
N PRO A 201 1.96 13.18 7.34
CA PRO A 201 1.15 13.97 6.41
C PRO A 201 1.91 15.15 5.78
N VAL A 202 3.17 14.98 5.37
CA VAL A 202 3.95 16.11 4.82
C VAL A 202 3.27 16.67 3.57
N PHE A 203 2.97 15.83 2.58
CA PHE A 203 2.39 16.30 1.33
C PHE A 203 0.90 16.63 1.46
N ASP A 204 0.18 16.03 2.41
CA ASP A 204 -1.14 16.53 2.78
C ASP A 204 -1.13 17.96 3.32
N ILE A 205 -0.14 18.31 4.15
CA ILE A 205 0.01 19.67 4.69
C ILE A 205 0.43 20.62 3.57
N VAL A 206 1.47 20.26 2.82
CA VAL A 206 2.02 21.10 1.73
C VAL A 206 0.97 21.37 0.64
N LEU A 207 0.13 20.39 0.30
CA LEU A 207 -0.87 20.49 -0.77
C LEU A 207 -2.30 20.78 -0.25
N GLY A 208 -2.44 21.05 1.05
CA GLY A 208 -3.70 21.52 1.65
C GLY A 208 -4.81 20.47 1.73
N THR A 209 -4.48 19.18 1.78
CA THR A 209 -5.44 18.06 1.90
C THR A 209 -5.47 17.43 3.29
N ALA A 210 -4.78 18.00 4.29
CA ALA A 210 -4.83 17.53 5.68
C ALA A 210 -6.16 17.82 6.42
N GLY A 211 -6.93 18.81 5.96
CA GLY A 211 -8.19 19.25 6.57
C GLY A 211 -9.41 18.41 6.18
N ARG A 212 -10.59 18.69 6.77
CA ARG A 212 -11.86 18.14 6.25
C ARG A 212 -12.04 18.63 4.81
N ALA A 213 -12.36 17.72 3.89
CA ALA A 213 -12.72 18.10 2.55
C ALA A 213 -13.78 19.20 2.60
N LYS A 214 -13.51 20.34 1.93
CA LYS A 214 -14.56 21.31 1.68
C LYS A 214 -15.62 20.59 0.85
N LEU A 215 -16.85 20.49 1.36
CA LEU A 215 -18.01 20.15 0.55
C LEU A 215 -17.93 21.02 -0.71
N LYS A 216 -17.75 20.39 -1.88
CA LYS A 216 -18.06 21.06 -3.14
C LYS A 216 -19.56 21.33 -3.07
N LEU A 217 -19.94 22.57 -2.75
CA LEU A 217 -21.30 23.01 -2.96
C LEU A 217 -21.58 22.86 -4.47
N PRO A 218 -22.70 22.25 -4.87
CA PRO A 218 -23.07 22.20 -6.28
C PRO A 218 -23.20 23.64 -6.80
N SER A 219 -22.48 23.93 -7.88
CA SER A 219 -22.68 25.12 -8.72
C SER A 219 -23.90 24.94 -9.60
#